data_AF-A0AAP0X6S6-F1
#
_entry.id   AF-A0AAP0X6S6-F1
#
_cell.length_a   1.000
_cell.length_b   1.000
_cell.length_c   1.000
_cell.angle_alpha   90.00
_cell.angle_beta   90.00
_cell.angle_gamma   90.00
#
_symmetry.space_group_name_H-M   'P 1'
#
loop_
_entity.id
_entity.type
_entity.pdbx_description
1 polymer ?
#
loop_
_entity_poly.entity_id
_entity_poly.type
_entity_poly.pdbx_seq_one_letter_code
_entity_poly.pdbx_strand_id
1 'polypeptide(L)'
;MTSNLWKEQPKCIDWLNSKQPNSVVYVNFGSITVMSPQQLSEFAWGLANSEKSFFWIVRPDLVKGDPAILPPEFGNETKERRMLASWCPQE
;
A
#
# COMPACT_ATOMS: atom_id res chain seq x y z
N MET A 1 -5.86 -22.57 9.42
CA MET A 1 -6.61 -21.87 8.36
C MET A 1 -6.67 -20.40 8.73
N THR A 2 -5.79 -19.58 8.17
CA THR A 2 -5.79 -18.13 8.39
C THR A 2 -6.87 -17.51 7.50
N SER A 3 -8.05 -17.31 8.09
CA SER A 3 -9.15 -16.57 7.46
C SER A 3 -8.80 -15.09 7.44
N ASN A 4 -8.28 -14.58 6.32
CA ASN A 4 -8.14 -13.14 6.13
C ASN A 4 -9.40 -12.57 5.45
N LEU A 5 -9.94 -11.50 6.02
CA LEU A 5 -11.13 -10.79 5.53
C LEU A 5 -10.86 -10.00 4.22
N TRP A 6 -9.59 -9.88 3.84
CA TRP A 6 -9.12 -8.98 2.79
C TRP A 6 -8.52 -9.77 1.63
N LYS A 7 -8.69 -9.24 0.42
CA LYS A 7 -8.21 -9.90 -0.80
C LYS A 7 -6.69 -9.99 -0.76
N GLU A 8 -6.19 -11.21 -0.74
CA GLU A 8 -4.77 -11.51 -0.87
C GLU A 8 -4.30 -11.10 -2.27
N GLN A 9 -3.11 -10.51 -2.36
CA GLN A 9 -2.43 -10.31 -3.63
C GLN A 9 -1.41 -11.45 -3.82
N PRO A 10 -1.79 -12.57 -4.48
CA PRO A 10 -0.92 -13.75 -4.60
C PRO A 10 0.39 -13.51 -5.36
N LYS A 11 0.57 -12.32 -5.96
CA LYS A 11 1.76 -11.92 -6.72
C LYS A 11 2.67 -10.92 -5.99
N CYS A 12 2.43 -10.65 -4.71
CA CYS A 12 3.25 -9.70 -3.95
C CYS A 12 4.70 -10.20 -3.81
N ILE A 13 4.90 -11.48 -3.49
CA ILE A 13 6.23 -12.09 -3.37
C ILE A 13 6.96 -12.09 -4.71
N ASP A 14 6.30 -12.45 -5.80
CA ASP A 14 6.90 -12.42 -7.15
C ASP A 14 7.33 -11.00 -7.55
N TRP A 15 6.51 -9.99 -7.24
CA TRP A 15 6.86 -8.61 -7.49
C TRP A 15 8.04 -8.14 -6.64
N LEU A 16 8.13 -8.55 -5.38
CA LEU A 16 9.27 -8.25 -4.51
C LEU A 16 10.55 -8.93 -5.01
N ASN A 17 10.47 -10.20 -5.42
CA ASN A 17 11.57 -10.96 -6.00
C ASN A 17 12.13 -10.34 -7.30
N SER A 18 11.33 -9.53 -7.99
CA SER A 18 11.77 -8.80 -9.18
C SER A 18 12.52 -7.50 -8.87
N LYS A 19 12.66 -7.10 -7.60
CA LYS A 19 13.32 -5.85 -7.18
C LYS A 19 14.71 -6.12 -6.62
N GLN A 20 15.55 -5.08 -6.61
CA GLN A 20 16.87 -5.17 -6.00
C GLN A 20 16.74 -5.35 -4.48
N PRO A 21 17.67 -6.06 -3.82
CA PRO A 21 17.70 -6.17 -2.37
C PRO A 21 17.66 -4.79 -1.69
N ASN A 22 16.90 -4.67 -0.60
CA ASN A 22 16.78 -3.44 0.20
C ASN A 22 16.30 -2.19 -0.59
N SER A 23 15.61 -2.37 -1.71
CA SER A 23 15.19 -1.25 -2.59
C SER A 23 13.71 -0.88 -2.50
N VAL A 24 12.92 -1.64 -1.75
CA VAL A 24 11.46 -1.46 -1.61
C VAL A 24 11.12 -1.00 -0.21
N VAL A 25 10.34 0.08 -0.12
CA VAL A 25 9.73 0.53 1.14
C VAL A 25 8.43 -0.26 1.38
N TYR A 26 8.38 -1.04 2.44
CA TYR A 26 7.14 -1.69 2.88
C TYR A 26 6.36 -0.76 3.82
N VAL A 27 5.06 -0.59 3.56
CA VAL A 27 4.17 0.25 4.35
C VAL A 27 2.94 -0.54 4.76
N ASN A 28 2.72 -0.65 6.06
CA ASN A 28 1.50 -1.20 6.65
C ASN A 28 1.21 -0.49 7.97
N PHE A 29 0.01 0.12 8.09
CA PHE A 29 -0.41 0.82 9.31
C PHE A 29 -1.03 -0.09 10.37
N GLY A 30 -1.13 -1.41 10.11
CA GLY A 30 -1.72 -2.37 11.04
C GLY A 30 -3.21 -2.13 11.27
N SER A 31 -3.92 -3.08 11.87
CA SER A 31 -5.39 -3.09 11.93
C SER A 31 -6.03 -1.98 12.78
N ILE A 32 -5.25 -1.33 13.65
CA ILE A 32 -5.78 -0.44 14.69
C ILE A 32 -5.78 1.02 14.23
N THR A 33 -4.76 1.44 13.48
CA THR A 33 -4.59 2.84 13.09
C THR A 33 -5.45 3.17 11.87
N VAL A 34 -6.23 4.24 12.00
CA VAL A 34 -6.98 4.86 10.90
C VAL A 34 -6.49 6.28 10.67
N MET A 35 -6.50 6.73 9.42
CA MET A 35 -6.06 8.07 9.01
C MET A 35 -7.24 8.92 8.52
N SER A 36 -7.05 10.24 8.48
CA SER A 36 -7.97 11.13 7.77
C SER A 36 -7.75 11.04 6.25
N PRO A 37 -8.74 11.45 5.43
CA PRO A 37 -8.55 11.55 3.98
C PRO A 37 -7.34 12.43 3.60
N GLN A 38 -7.11 13.50 4.35
CA GLN A 38 -5.97 14.40 4.14
C GLN A 38 -4.64 13.70 4.43
N GLN A 39 -4.54 12.95 5.53
CA GLN A 39 -3.35 12.16 5.85
C GLN A 39 -3.08 11.08 4.78
N LEU A 40 -4.12 10.43 4.26
CA LEU A 40 -3.99 9.47 3.16
C LEU A 40 -3.39 10.13 1.91
N SER A 41 -3.89 11.32 1.55
CA SER A 41 -3.41 12.09 0.40
C SER A 41 -1.95 12.52 0.58
N GLU A 42 -1.59 13.11 1.73
CA GLU A 42 -0.21 13.52 2.01
C GLU A 42 0.75 12.33 2.00
N PHE A 43 0.33 11.19 2.56
CA PHE A 43 1.15 9.99 2.56
C PHE A 43 1.35 9.41 1.16
N ALA A 44 0.29 9.39 0.34
CA ALA A 44 0.39 8.98 -1.06
C ALA A 44 1.37 9.87 -1.83
N TRP A 45 1.27 11.20 -1.69
CA TRP A 45 2.20 12.12 -2.34
C TRP A 45 3.63 12.03 -1.80
N GLY A 46 3.81 11.78 -0.49
CA GLY A 46 5.12 11.50 0.08
C GLY A 46 5.78 10.28 -0.55
N LEU A 47 5.04 9.17 -0.73
CA LEU A 47 5.53 7.98 -1.41
C LEU A 47 5.85 8.24 -2.88
N ALA A 48 4.99 8.98 -3.59
CA ALA A 48 5.27 9.38 -4.96
C ALA A 48 6.57 10.20 -5.03
N ASN A 49 6.69 11.28 -4.26
CA ASN A 49 7.83 12.18 -4.33
C ASN A 49 9.14 11.55 -3.83
N SER A 50 9.10 10.43 -3.11
CA SER A 50 10.30 9.70 -2.70
C SER A 50 11.07 9.06 -3.87
N GLU A 51 10.42 8.89 -5.03
CA GLU A 51 10.93 8.15 -6.20
C GLU A 51 11.33 6.69 -5.92
N LYS A 52 11.09 6.18 -4.71
CA LYS A 52 11.38 4.79 -4.35
C LYS A 52 10.29 3.85 -4.87
N SER A 53 10.67 2.57 -5.02
CA SER A 53 9.69 1.50 -5.12
C SER A 53 9.07 1.27 -3.75
N PHE A 54 7.76 1.05 -3.71
CA PHE A 54 7.06 0.81 -2.45
C PHE A 54 5.98 -0.25 -2.59
N PHE A 55 5.77 -0.98 -1.50
CA PHE A 55 4.69 -1.91 -1.32
C PHE A 55 3.82 -1.42 -0.17
N TRP A 56 2.60 -0.98 -0.47
CA TRP A 56 1.69 -0.39 0.51
C TRP A 56 0.42 -1.23 0.67
N ILE A 57 0.16 -1.64 1.92
CA ILE A 57 -1.09 -2.22 2.34
C ILE A 57 -2.13 -1.12 2.57
N VAL A 58 -3.05 -0.95 1.62
CA VAL A 58 -4.16 0.00 1.68
C VAL A 58 -5.44 -0.79 1.93
N ARG A 59 -5.87 -0.82 3.19
CA ARG A 59 -7.12 -1.47 3.56
C ARG A 59 -8.33 -0.59 3.22
N PRO A 60 -9.49 -1.18 2.89
CA PRO A 60 -10.73 -0.42 2.68
C PRO A 60 -11.13 0.45 3.88
N ASP A 61 -10.81 0.01 5.10
CA ASP A 61 -11.10 0.68 6.37
C ASP A 61 -9.95 1.55 6.91
N LEU A 62 -8.93 1.83 6.08
CA LEU A 62 -7.77 2.62 6.51
C LEU A 62 -8.15 4.07 6.86
N VAL A 63 -9.24 4.58 6.27
CA VAL A 63 -9.76 5.93 6.56
C VAL A 63 -10.95 5.82 7.50
N LYS A 64 -10.99 6.66 8.53
CA LYS A 64 -12.04 6.58 9.56
C LYS A 64 -13.40 6.94 8.98
N GLY A 65 -14.28 5.95 8.84
CA GLY A 65 -15.67 6.14 8.43
C GLY A 65 -15.87 6.36 6.92
N ASP A 66 -14.79 6.31 6.14
CA ASP A 66 -14.79 6.54 4.70
C ASP A 66 -13.94 5.48 3.98
N PRO A 67 -14.22 5.19 2.70
CA PRO A 67 -13.34 4.34 1.89
C PRO A 67 -11.97 4.99 1.69
N ALA A 68 -10.91 4.18 1.73
CA ALA A 68 -9.56 4.62 1.40
C ALA A 68 -9.38 4.88 -0.11
N ILE A 69 -9.76 6.07 -0.56
CA ILE A 69 -9.65 6.51 -1.96
C ILE A 69 -8.33 7.26 -2.15
N LEU A 70 -7.44 6.69 -2.95
CA LEU A 70 -6.19 7.34 -3.35
C LEU A 70 -6.42 8.35 -4.49
N PRO A 71 -5.63 9.44 -4.56
CA PRO A 71 -5.69 10.37 -5.68
C PRO A 71 -5.51 9.66 -7.04
N PRO A 72 -6.34 9.92 -8.06
CA PRO A 72 -6.20 9.30 -9.38
C PRO A 72 -4.82 9.52 -10.01
N GLU A 73 -4.26 10.72 -9.84
CA GLU A 73 -2.96 11.14 -10.37
C GLU A 73 -1.82 10.32 -9.74
N PHE A 74 -1.91 10.04 -8.43
CA PHE A 74 -0.97 9.16 -7.73
C PHE A 74 -0.92 7.76 -8.38
N GLY A 75 -2.07 7.23 -8.79
CA GLY A 75 -2.18 5.93 -9.43
C GLY A 75 -1.39 5.83 -10.74
N ASN A 76 -1.37 6.91 -11.52
CA ASN A 76 -0.63 7.01 -12.77
C ASN A 76 0.87 7.28 -12.52
N GLU A 77 1.18 8.23 -11.66
CA GLU A 77 2.55 8.64 -11.33
C GLU A 77 3.40 7.47 -10.82
N THR A 78 2.82 6.58 -10.02
CA THR A 78 3.57 5.53 -9.32
C THR A 78 3.47 4.15 -9.97
N LYS A 79 2.77 4.03 -11.11
CA LYS A 79 2.36 2.75 -11.73
C LYS A 79 3.50 1.72 -11.85
N GLU A 80 4.70 2.14 -12.24
CA GLU A 80 5.83 1.25 -12.51
C GLU A 80 6.62 0.84 -11.24
N ARG A 81 6.36 1.52 -10.11
CA ARG A 81 7.14 1.41 -8.87
C ARG A 81 6.30 1.15 -7.61
N ARG A 82 4.99 0.93 -7.77
CA ARG A 82 4.11 0.55 -6.67
C ARG A 82 3.67 -0.91 -6.73
N MET A 83 3.45 -1.48 -5.55
CA MET A 83 2.53 -2.58 -5.32
C MET A 83 1.49 -2.12 -4.30
N LEU A 84 0.21 -2.28 -4.60
CA LEU A 84 -0.88 -2.04 -3.65
C LEU A 84 -1.61 -3.35 -3.38
N ALA A 85 -1.86 -3.63 -2.10
CA ALA A 85 -2.69 -4.75 -1.67
C ALA A 85 -3.56 -4.33 -0.49
N SER A 86 -4.66 -5.05 -0.27
CA SER A 86 -5.43 -4.91 0.98
C SER A 86 -4.87 -5.78 2.11
N TRP A 87 -4.07 -6.81 1.78
CA TRP A 87 -3.42 -7.70 2.73
C TRP A 87 -2.26 -8.50 2.09
N CYS A 88 -1.29 -8.91 2.91
CA CYS A 88 -0.14 -9.73 2.57
C CYS A 88 0.34 -10.49 3.83
N PRO A 89 0.92 -11.71 3.70
CA PRO A 89 1.71 -12.30 4.79
C PRO A 89 2.86 -11.35 5.14
N GLN A 90 2.98 -10.94 6.40
CA GLN A 90 4.02 -10.00 6.85
C GLN A 90 5.30 -10.69 7.34
N GLU A 91 5.23 -12.00 7.62
CA GLU A 91 6.35 -12.83 8.10
C GLU A 91 7.13 -13.47 6.96
#